data_AF-A0A223NUZ4-F1
#
_entry.id   AF-A0A223NUZ4-F1
#
_cell.length_a   1.000
_cell.length_b   1.000
_cell.length_c   1.000
_cell.angle_alpha   90.00
_cell.angle_beta   90.00
_cell.angle_gamma   90.00
#
_symmetry.space_group_name_H-M   'P 1'
#
loop_
_entity.id
_entity.type
_entity.pdbx_description
1 polymer ?
#
loop_
_entity_poly.entity_id
_entity_poly.type
_entity_poly.pdbx_seq_one_letter_code
_entity_poly.pdbx_strand_id
1 'polypeptide(L)'
;MKPNQQQKQQLQEYLRKGLKYRETYEEVYDHILVALENKAETSSFNGTVNEIIREDFGGSKNLWRIEENFRKSVAKDMSSQFWKFFSTYMKFPLAVYTVIISAIVYYIIYNINIQPVAFERIFVLFAFLPALLVPVRYYKIGYIFKDTKKSVRDNIFVWIAQFPMRLCICSNLLLLIYHKADFSFLGSFEPLVLTIIIVAEITLSLAVIKLSSAEFKIIKSITHQQ
;
A
#
# COMPACT_ATOMS: atom_id res chain seq x y z
N MET A 1 38.71 5.22 2.39
CA MET A 1 38.64 6.49 3.17
C MET A 1 37.44 6.43 4.11
N LYS A 2 37.64 6.61 5.43
CA LYS A 2 36.52 6.60 6.39
C LYS A 2 35.94 8.01 6.58
N PRO A 3 34.67 8.28 6.24
CA PRO A 3 34.13 9.64 6.32
C PRO A 3 33.92 10.10 7.76
N ASN A 4 34.31 11.34 8.04
CA ASN A 4 34.07 11.98 9.34
C ASN A 4 32.59 12.42 9.48
N GLN A 5 32.19 12.90 10.67
CA GLN A 5 30.80 13.28 10.94
C GLN A 5 30.29 14.41 10.03
N GLN A 6 31.13 15.40 9.71
CA GLN A 6 30.75 16.51 8.82
C GLN A 6 30.52 16.02 7.39
N GLN A 7 31.40 15.15 6.89
CA GLN A 7 31.29 14.52 5.57
C GLN A 7 30.03 13.65 5.46
N LYS A 8 29.72 12.89 6.52
CA LYS A 8 28.47 12.13 6.61
C LYS A 8 27.26 13.05 6.52
N GLN A 9 27.22 14.15 7.28
CA GLN A 9 26.12 15.13 7.23
C GLN A 9 25.97 15.76 5.84
N GLN A 10 27.08 16.16 5.20
CA GLN A 10 27.08 16.69 3.83
C GLN A 10 26.49 15.70 2.83
N LEU A 11 26.89 14.42 2.90
CA LEU A 11 26.35 13.36 2.05
C LEU A 11 24.85 13.14 2.30
N GLN A 12 24.43 13.12 3.56
CA GLN A 12 23.02 12.98 3.94
C GLN A 12 22.19 14.14 3.36
N GLU A 13 22.65 15.38 3.47
CA GLU A 13 21.96 16.55 2.89
C GLU A 13 21.88 16.50 1.37
N TYR A 14 22.97 16.11 0.70
CA TYR A 14 23.01 15.95 -0.75
C TYR A 14 21.99 14.90 -1.22
N LEU A 15 22.03 13.70 -0.65
CA LEU A 15 21.10 12.62 -1.01
C LEU A 15 19.66 12.91 -0.61
N ARG A 16 19.43 13.63 0.49
CA ARG A 16 18.08 14.04 0.91
C ARG A 16 17.40 14.94 -0.11
N LYS A 17 18.15 15.78 -0.83
CA LYS A 17 17.64 16.63 -1.92
C LYS A 17 17.35 15.83 -3.20
N GLY A 18 18.14 14.80 -3.48
CA GLY A 18 18.03 14.00 -4.72
C GLY A 18 17.03 12.85 -4.67
N LEU A 19 16.83 12.22 -3.51
CA LEU A 19 15.99 11.04 -3.33
C LEU A 19 14.76 11.40 -2.51
N LYS A 20 13.57 10.95 -2.90
CA LYS A 20 12.32 11.30 -2.21
C LYS A 20 11.99 10.32 -1.08
N TYR A 21 12.25 9.04 -1.27
CA TYR A 21 11.83 8.00 -0.34
C TYR A 21 12.95 7.57 0.61
N ARG A 22 12.55 7.04 1.77
CA ARG A 22 13.46 6.61 2.81
C ARG A 22 14.30 5.41 2.37
N GLU A 23 13.67 4.39 1.81
CA GLU A 23 14.34 3.13 1.47
C GLU A 23 15.45 3.31 0.42
N THR A 24 15.16 4.08 -0.64
CA THR A 24 16.14 4.40 -1.69
C THR A 24 17.26 5.28 -1.16
N TYR A 25 16.94 6.20 -0.25
CA TYR A 25 17.94 7.04 0.42
C TYR A 25 18.88 6.23 1.30
N GLU A 26 18.35 5.33 2.14
CA GLU A 26 19.13 4.47 3.05
C GLU A 26 20.06 3.56 2.23
N GLU A 27 19.52 2.89 1.20
CA GLU A 27 20.30 2.00 0.33
C GLU A 27 21.46 2.74 -0.37
N VAL A 28 21.18 3.88 -1.00
CA VAL A 28 22.20 4.65 -1.71
C VAL A 28 23.23 5.23 -0.73
N TYR A 29 22.79 5.67 0.45
CA TYR A 29 23.68 6.19 1.48
C TYR A 29 24.65 5.12 1.98
N ASP A 30 24.13 3.95 2.37
CA ASP A 30 24.94 2.84 2.88
C ASP A 30 25.90 2.30 1.81
N HIS A 31 25.44 2.16 0.56
CA HIS A 31 26.29 1.78 -0.56
C HIS A 31 27.45 2.76 -0.77
N ILE A 32 27.18 4.06 -0.74
CA ILE A 32 28.24 5.08 -0.88
C ILE A 32 29.22 5.01 0.30
N LEU A 33 28.76 4.78 1.53
CA LEU A 33 29.65 4.62 2.68
C LEU A 33 30.59 3.43 2.51
N VAL A 34 30.07 2.26 2.11
CA VAL A 34 30.87 1.06 1.85
C VAL A 34 31.84 1.29 0.68
N ALA A 35 31.41 1.94 -0.39
CA ALA A 35 32.27 2.27 -1.52
C ALA A 35 33.41 3.24 -1.13
N LEU A 36 33.11 4.24 -0.29
CA LEU A 36 34.11 5.18 0.24
C LEU A 36 35.17 4.48 1.08
N GLU A 37 34.78 3.50 1.89
CA GLU A 37 35.72 2.72 2.72
C GLU A 37 36.79 2.03 1.86
N ASN A 38 36.41 1.56 0.67
CA ASN A 38 37.29 0.86 -0.28
C ASN A 38 38.13 1.77 -1.20
N LYS A 39 37.88 3.09 -1.24
CA LYS A 39 38.65 4.04 -2.07
C LYS A 39 39.87 4.61 -1.32
N ALA A 40 40.96 4.87 -2.05
CA ALA A 40 42.18 5.45 -1.51
C ALA A 40 41.98 6.89 -1.00
N GLU A 41 42.74 7.31 0.01
CA GLU A 41 42.57 8.63 0.70
C GLU A 41 43.12 9.83 -0.09
N THR A 42 43.60 9.63 -1.31
CA THR A 42 44.30 10.68 -2.08
C THR A 42 43.37 11.65 -2.81
N SER A 43 42.06 11.35 -2.90
CA SER A 43 41.06 12.18 -3.58
C SER A 43 40.20 13.00 -2.62
N SER A 44 39.67 14.15 -3.09
CA SER A 44 38.73 14.94 -2.29
C SER A 44 37.42 14.18 -2.08
N PHE A 45 36.84 14.28 -0.87
CA PHE A 45 35.59 13.60 -0.51
C PHE A 45 34.47 13.79 -1.55
N ASN A 46 34.20 15.04 -1.94
CA ASN A 46 33.16 15.37 -2.90
C ASN A 46 33.47 14.81 -4.29
N GLY A 47 34.74 14.79 -4.69
CA GLY A 47 35.18 14.17 -5.94
C GLY A 47 34.89 12.67 -5.94
N THR A 48 35.30 11.97 -4.89
CA THR A 48 35.08 10.53 -4.73
C THR A 48 33.60 10.17 -4.65
N VAL A 49 32.78 10.93 -3.92
CA VAL A 49 31.33 10.73 -3.87
C VAL A 49 30.69 10.90 -5.26
N ASN A 50 31.04 11.97 -5.98
CA ASN A 50 30.51 12.19 -7.32
C ASN A 50 30.96 11.12 -8.32
N GLU A 51 32.18 10.62 -8.18
CA GLU A 51 32.71 9.50 -8.95
C GLU A 51 31.91 8.23 -8.68
N ILE A 52 31.70 7.85 -7.40
CA ILE A 52 30.87 6.70 -7.01
C ILE A 52 29.44 6.85 -7.57
N ILE A 53 28.83 8.02 -7.44
CA ILE A 53 27.49 8.28 -7.99
C ILE A 53 27.46 8.11 -9.51
N ARG A 54 28.51 8.55 -10.20
CA ARG A 54 28.61 8.42 -11.66
C ARG A 54 28.85 6.98 -12.09
N GLU A 55 29.75 6.27 -11.42
CA GLU A 55 30.17 4.91 -11.77
C GLU A 55 29.10 3.88 -11.41
N ASP A 56 28.62 3.89 -10.16
CA ASP A 56 27.74 2.84 -9.65
C ASP A 56 26.27 3.10 -9.96
N PHE A 57 25.87 4.38 -9.98
CA PHE A 57 24.48 4.78 -10.16
C PHE A 57 24.22 5.46 -11.51
N GLY A 58 25.26 5.69 -12.34
CA GLY A 58 25.12 6.34 -13.64
C GLY A 58 24.80 7.84 -13.56
N GLY A 59 25.15 8.49 -12.45
CA GLY A 59 24.97 9.93 -12.23
C GLY A 59 23.64 10.31 -11.57
N SER A 60 23.52 11.58 -11.17
CA SER A 60 22.36 12.08 -10.42
C SER A 60 21.02 11.93 -11.16
N LYS A 61 21.03 12.00 -12.49
CA LYS A 61 19.82 11.76 -13.32
C LYS A 61 19.30 10.33 -13.21
N ASN A 62 20.19 9.34 -13.04
CA ASN A 62 19.81 7.94 -12.92
C ASN A 62 19.34 7.56 -11.50
N LEU A 63 19.70 8.33 -10.47
CA LEU A 63 19.15 8.13 -9.11
C LEU A 63 17.61 8.19 -9.10
N TRP A 64 17.02 9.14 -9.83
CA TRP A 64 15.57 9.20 -9.99
C TRP A 64 15.00 7.97 -10.69
N ARG A 65 15.70 7.45 -11.71
CA ARG A 65 15.27 6.24 -12.43
C ARG A 65 15.33 5.00 -11.55
N ILE A 66 16.36 4.88 -10.71
CA ILE A 66 16.49 3.82 -9.70
C ILE A 66 15.33 3.90 -8.72
N GLU A 67 15.05 5.10 -8.21
CA GLU A 67 13.93 5.34 -7.30
C GLU A 67 12.58 4.97 -7.92
N GLU A 68 12.34 5.35 -9.17
CA GLU A 68 11.11 5.01 -9.90
C GLU A 68 10.99 3.51 -10.18
N ASN A 69 12.09 2.85 -10.54
CA ASN A 69 12.12 1.40 -10.74
C ASN A 69 11.85 0.66 -9.42
N PHE A 70 12.47 1.10 -8.32
CA PHE A 70 12.23 0.57 -7.00
C PHE A 70 10.77 0.76 -6.58
N ARG A 71 10.20 1.96 -6.81
CA ARG A 71 8.77 2.22 -6.58
C ARG A 71 7.86 1.26 -7.34
N LYS A 72 8.13 1.03 -8.63
CA LYS A 72 7.38 0.08 -9.46
C LYS A 72 7.49 -1.35 -8.93
N SER A 73 8.69 -1.77 -8.51
CA SER A 73 8.90 -3.10 -7.91
C SER A 73 8.08 -3.25 -6.63
N VAL A 74 8.20 -2.30 -5.70
CA VAL A 74 7.45 -2.33 -4.43
C VAL A 74 5.93 -2.31 -4.69
N ALA A 75 5.46 -1.51 -5.67
CA ALA A 75 4.06 -1.49 -6.05
C ALA A 75 3.58 -2.84 -6.58
N LYS A 76 4.37 -3.50 -7.43
CA LYS A 76 4.09 -4.83 -7.96
C LYS A 76 4.05 -5.86 -6.84
N ASP A 77 5.01 -5.83 -5.93
CA ASP A 77 5.11 -6.78 -4.82
C ASP A 77 3.96 -6.64 -3.83
N MET A 78 3.62 -5.41 -3.43
CA MET A 78 2.48 -5.15 -2.54
C MET A 78 1.15 -5.52 -3.19
N SER A 79 0.99 -5.22 -4.48
CA SER A 79 -0.22 -5.59 -5.24
C SER A 79 -0.33 -7.11 -5.37
N SER A 80 0.78 -7.79 -5.66
CA SER A 80 0.83 -9.26 -5.73
C SER A 80 0.45 -9.88 -4.38
N GLN A 81 1.00 -9.37 -3.28
CA GLN A 81 0.66 -9.83 -1.93
C GLN A 81 -0.81 -9.57 -1.59
N PHE A 82 -1.35 -8.41 -1.94
CA PHE A 82 -2.77 -8.10 -1.77
C PHE A 82 -3.67 -9.12 -2.48
N TRP A 83 -3.44 -9.35 -3.77
CA TRP A 83 -4.22 -10.32 -4.55
C TRP A 83 -4.01 -11.77 -4.08
N LYS A 84 -2.82 -12.09 -3.57
CA LYS A 84 -2.57 -13.36 -2.91
C LYS A 84 -3.44 -13.51 -1.65
N PHE A 85 -3.53 -12.50 -0.79
CA PHE A 85 -4.40 -12.55 0.39
C PHE A 85 -5.88 -12.64 0.01
N PHE A 86 -6.32 -11.86 -0.98
CA PHE A 86 -7.69 -11.91 -1.50
C PHE A 86 -8.04 -13.31 -2.04
N SER A 87 -7.24 -13.84 -2.96
CA SER A 87 -7.48 -15.16 -3.57
C SER A 87 -7.39 -16.31 -2.56
N THR A 88 -6.73 -16.12 -1.41
CA THR A 88 -6.69 -17.12 -0.34
C THR A 88 -8.09 -17.40 0.22
N TYR A 89 -9.01 -16.42 0.23
CA TYR A 89 -10.40 -16.63 0.66
C TYR A 89 -11.22 -17.45 -0.33
N MET A 90 -10.79 -17.53 -1.59
CA MET A 90 -11.45 -18.34 -2.63
C MET A 90 -10.87 -19.76 -2.73
N LYS A 91 -9.95 -20.14 -1.84
CA LYS A 91 -9.29 -21.46 -1.81
C LYS A 91 -9.71 -22.25 -0.58
N PHE A 92 -9.76 -23.58 -0.71
CA PHE A 92 -10.02 -24.48 0.42
C PHE A 92 -8.90 -24.38 1.48
N PRO A 93 -9.20 -24.38 2.79
CA PRO A 93 -10.53 -24.52 3.40
C PRO A 93 -11.31 -23.20 3.54
N LEU A 94 -10.68 -22.04 3.30
CA LEU A 94 -11.33 -20.74 3.53
C LEU A 94 -12.55 -20.48 2.64
N ALA A 95 -12.58 -21.06 1.44
CA ALA A 95 -13.72 -21.01 0.54
C ALA A 95 -15.03 -21.49 1.20
N VAL A 96 -14.96 -22.44 2.15
CA VAL A 96 -16.13 -22.90 2.90
C VAL A 96 -16.72 -21.77 3.73
N TYR A 97 -15.89 -21.00 4.43
CA TYR A 97 -16.37 -19.83 5.18
C TYR A 97 -16.92 -18.76 4.26
N THR A 98 -16.30 -18.53 3.10
CA THR A 98 -16.82 -17.58 2.10
C THR A 98 -18.20 -18.01 1.60
N VAL A 99 -18.42 -19.29 1.31
CA VAL A 99 -19.74 -19.82 0.91
C VAL A 99 -20.78 -19.66 2.02
N ILE A 100 -20.42 -19.95 3.27
CA ILE A 100 -21.31 -19.77 4.43
C ILE A 100 -21.69 -18.30 4.59
N ILE A 101 -20.72 -17.39 4.53
CA ILE A 101 -20.97 -15.94 4.61
C ILE A 101 -21.87 -15.49 3.44
N SER A 102 -21.61 -15.97 2.22
CA SER A 102 -22.47 -15.68 1.06
C SER A 102 -23.91 -16.14 1.28
N ALA A 103 -24.12 -17.35 1.82
CA ALA A 103 -25.46 -17.86 2.10
C ALA A 103 -26.20 -17.01 3.14
N ILE A 104 -25.50 -16.59 4.21
CA ILE A 104 -26.06 -15.72 5.24
C ILE A 104 -26.42 -14.34 4.66
N VAL A 105 -25.50 -13.72 3.91
CA VAL A 105 -25.73 -12.42 3.28
C VAL A 105 -26.90 -12.49 2.30
N TYR A 106 -26.95 -13.53 1.47
CA TYR A 106 -28.07 -13.76 0.56
C TYR A 106 -29.40 -13.89 1.29
N TYR A 107 -29.44 -14.71 2.34
CA TYR A 107 -30.66 -14.90 3.14
C TYR A 107 -31.14 -13.59 3.77
N ILE A 108 -30.22 -12.77 4.30
CA ILE A 108 -30.51 -11.45 4.87
C ILE A 108 -31.10 -10.53 3.80
N ILE A 109 -30.46 -10.40 2.64
CA ILE A 109 -30.91 -9.51 1.56
C ILE A 109 -32.28 -9.95 1.03
N TYR A 110 -32.46 -11.26 0.84
CA TYR A 110 -33.70 -11.83 0.30
C TYR A 110 -34.90 -11.65 1.23
N ASN A 111 -34.73 -11.85 2.55
CA ASN A 111 -35.86 -11.85 3.48
C ASN A 111 -36.13 -10.49 4.15
N ILE A 112 -35.13 -9.64 4.34
CA ILE A 112 -35.26 -8.44 5.19
C ILE A 112 -35.80 -7.22 4.42
N ASN A 113 -36.02 -7.33 3.10
CA ASN A 113 -36.45 -6.21 2.24
C ASN A 113 -35.72 -4.90 2.60
N ILE A 114 -34.40 -4.98 2.62
CA ILE A 114 -33.54 -3.89 3.06
C ILE A 114 -33.77 -2.70 2.13
N GLN A 115 -34.20 -1.57 2.68
CA GLN A 115 -34.32 -0.35 1.89
C GLN A 115 -32.97 0.00 1.24
N PRO A 116 -32.92 0.42 -0.04
CA PRO A 116 -31.67 0.72 -0.74
C PRO A 116 -30.73 1.66 0.03
N VAL A 117 -31.30 2.65 0.74
CA VAL A 117 -30.54 3.59 1.57
C VAL A 117 -29.85 2.89 2.75
N ALA A 118 -30.49 1.91 3.38
CA ALA A 118 -29.88 1.17 4.48
C ALA A 118 -28.75 0.26 3.98
N PHE A 119 -28.93 -0.34 2.81
CA PHE A 119 -27.91 -1.13 2.12
C PHE A 119 -26.66 -0.30 1.82
N GLU A 120 -26.84 0.89 1.21
CA GLU A 120 -25.75 1.82 0.92
C GLU A 120 -24.95 2.17 2.18
N ARG A 121 -25.62 2.46 3.29
CA ARG A 121 -24.96 2.80 4.56
C ARG A 121 -24.13 1.65 5.13
N ILE A 122 -24.65 0.43 5.09
CA ILE A 122 -23.92 -0.78 5.51
C ILE A 122 -22.68 -0.96 4.61
N PHE A 123 -22.84 -0.75 3.30
CA PHE A 123 -21.75 -0.90 2.35
C PHE A 123 -20.63 0.11 2.59
N VAL A 124 -20.98 1.40 2.77
CA VAL A 124 -20.03 2.46 3.11
C VAL A 124 -19.28 2.16 4.41
N LEU A 125 -19.98 1.62 5.42
CA LEU A 125 -19.37 1.26 6.70
C LEU A 125 -18.26 0.21 6.53
N PHE A 126 -18.51 -0.85 5.76
CA PHE A 126 -17.50 -1.88 5.50
C PHE A 126 -16.35 -1.35 4.64
N ALA A 127 -16.65 -0.57 3.60
CA ALA A 127 -15.67 0.02 2.70
C ALA A 127 -14.73 1.02 3.40
N PHE A 128 -15.21 1.65 4.48
CA PHE A 128 -14.44 2.62 5.26
C PHE A 128 -13.46 1.97 6.25
N LEU A 129 -13.73 0.74 6.70
CA LEU A 129 -12.90 0.06 7.70
C LEU A 129 -11.43 -0.09 7.27
N PRO A 130 -11.09 -0.49 6.04
CA PRO A 130 -9.71 -0.51 5.55
C PRO A 130 -9.05 0.88 5.50
N ALA A 131 -9.83 1.92 5.19
CA ALA A 131 -9.32 3.29 5.11
C ALA A 131 -8.85 3.80 6.49
N LEU A 132 -9.50 3.37 7.58
CA LEU A 132 -9.08 3.67 8.96
C LEU A 132 -7.70 3.10 9.33
N LEU A 133 -7.18 2.13 8.57
CA LEU A 133 -5.83 1.59 8.81
C LEU A 133 -4.72 2.56 8.38
N VAL A 134 -5.01 3.50 7.47
CA VAL A 134 -4.05 4.51 7.01
C VAL A 134 -3.58 5.43 8.15
N PRO A 135 -4.48 6.10 8.91
CA PRO A 135 -4.04 6.94 10.03
C PRO A 135 -3.37 6.13 11.14
N VAL A 136 -3.85 4.91 11.44
CA VAL A 136 -3.19 4.00 12.40
C VAL A 136 -1.75 3.71 11.97
N ARG A 137 -1.54 3.50 10.67
CA ARG A 137 -0.19 3.28 10.12
C ARG A 137 0.69 4.50 10.25
N TYR A 138 0.19 5.69 9.91
CA TYR A 138 0.96 6.93 10.05
C TYR A 138 1.32 7.25 11.50
N TYR A 139 0.42 6.95 12.45
CA TYR A 139 0.70 7.02 13.87
C TYR A 139 1.85 6.07 14.26
N LYS A 140 1.75 4.78 13.90
CA LYS A 140 2.77 3.77 14.25
C LYS A 140 4.15 4.00 13.63
N ILE A 141 4.22 4.59 12.43
CA ILE A 141 5.50 4.91 11.78
C ILE A 141 6.17 6.15 12.40
N GLY A 142 5.43 6.96 13.16
CA GLY A 142 5.96 8.18 13.77
C GLY A 142 5.94 9.40 12.85
N TYR A 143 5.20 9.38 11.73
CA TYR A 143 5.10 10.54 10.84
C TYR A 143 4.53 11.79 11.52
N ILE A 144 3.75 11.61 12.57
CA ILE A 144 3.20 12.71 13.38
C ILE A 144 4.32 13.53 14.04
N PHE A 145 5.42 12.88 14.42
CA PHE A 145 6.57 13.52 15.06
C PHE A 145 7.60 14.06 14.05
N LYS A 146 7.37 13.87 12.73
CA LYS A 146 8.23 14.32 11.61
C LYS A 146 9.67 13.79 11.60
N ASP A 147 9.97 12.77 12.40
CA ASP A 147 11.33 12.24 12.52
C ASP A 147 11.75 11.36 11.32
N THR A 148 10.81 10.98 10.46
CA THR A 148 11.05 9.97 9.41
C THR A 148 10.69 10.48 8.02
N LYS A 149 11.56 10.18 7.05
CA LYS A 149 11.30 10.39 5.61
C LYS A 149 10.18 9.47 5.12
N LYS A 150 9.43 9.92 4.10
CA LYS A 150 8.31 9.16 3.51
C LYS A 150 8.79 7.83 2.93
N SER A 151 8.01 6.78 3.12
CA SER A 151 8.25 5.46 2.55
C SER A 151 7.60 5.35 1.17
N VAL A 152 8.26 4.64 0.25
CA VAL A 152 7.66 4.24 -1.04
C VAL A 152 6.30 3.56 -0.83
N ARG A 153 6.21 2.75 0.23
CA ARG A 153 5.05 1.91 0.55
C ARG A 153 3.83 2.72 0.97
N ASP A 154 4.00 3.97 1.42
CA ASP A 154 2.89 4.79 1.92
C ASP A 154 1.82 5.01 0.86
N ASN A 155 2.23 5.50 -0.32
CA ASN A 155 1.30 5.85 -1.39
C ASN A 155 0.61 4.60 -1.95
N ILE A 156 1.35 3.49 -2.06
CA ILE A 156 0.83 2.21 -2.55
C ILE A 156 -0.19 1.66 -1.55
N PHE A 157 0.15 1.68 -0.26
CA PHE A 157 -0.74 1.25 0.80
C PHE A 157 -2.04 2.06 0.84
N VAL A 158 -1.96 3.39 0.75
CA VAL A 158 -3.14 4.27 0.67
C VAL A 158 -4.00 3.92 -0.53
N TRP A 159 -3.38 3.69 -1.69
CA TRP A 159 -4.10 3.33 -2.91
C TRP A 159 -4.84 1.98 -2.76
N ILE A 160 -4.19 0.97 -2.17
CA ILE A 160 -4.79 -0.34 -1.88
C ILE A 160 -5.90 -0.22 -0.82
N ALA A 161 -5.67 0.52 0.27
CA ALA A 161 -6.63 0.69 1.35
C ALA A 161 -7.88 1.48 0.95
N GLN A 162 -7.77 2.35 -0.04
CA GLN A 162 -8.90 3.08 -0.63
C GLN A 162 -9.63 2.31 -1.73
N PHE A 163 -9.08 1.18 -2.21
CA PHE A 163 -9.69 0.40 -3.28
C PHE A 163 -11.14 -0.05 -2.96
N PRO A 164 -11.44 -0.59 -1.76
CA PRO A 164 -12.81 -0.95 -1.37
C PRO A 164 -13.76 0.26 -1.42
N MET A 165 -13.35 1.40 -0.87
CA MET A 165 -14.12 2.65 -0.94
C MET A 165 -14.40 3.12 -2.38
N ARG A 166 -13.43 2.98 -3.30
CA ARG A 166 -13.66 3.32 -4.71
C ARG A 166 -14.65 2.37 -5.38
N LEU A 167 -14.55 1.08 -5.07
CA LEU A 167 -15.54 0.08 -5.51
C LEU A 167 -16.94 0.46 -5.00
N CYS A 168 -17.04 0.90 -3.75
CA CYS A 168 -18.27 1.40 -3.14
C CYS A 168 -18.88 2.62 -3.83
N ILE A 169 -18.06 3.61 -4.18
CA ILE A 169 -18.54 4.78 -4.92
C ILE A 169 -19.03 4.34 -6.32
N CYS A 170 -18.29 3.46 -7.00
CA CYS A 170 -18.68 2.94 -8.31
C CYS A 170 -19.97 2.12 -8.25
N SER A 171 -20.14 1.24 -7.25
CA SER A 171 -21.37 0.43 -7.12
C SER A 171 -22.58 1.30 -6.80
N ASN A 172 -22.44 2.31 -5.94
CA ASN A 172 -23.54 3.24 -5.64
C ASN A 172 -23.94 4.08 -6.86
N LEU A 173 -22.97 4.50 -7.67
CA LEU A 173 -23.27 5.20 -8.93
C LEU A 173 -24.05 4.29 -9.90
N LEU A 174 -23.67 3.01 -10.00
CA LEU A 174 -24.39 2.03 -10.82
C LEU A 174 -25.81 1.79 -10.29
N LEU A 175 -26.00 1.68 -8.97
CA LEU A 175 -27.33 1.52 -8.36
C LEU A 175 -28.20 2.76 -8.58
N LEU A 176 -27.64 3.97 -8.55
CA LEU A 176 -28.38 5.20 -8.84
C LEU A 176 -28.87 5.24 -10.30
N ILE A 177 -28.02 4.82 -11.24
CA ILE A 177 -28.40 4.72 -12.66
C ILE A 177 -29.49 3.65 -12.82
N TYR A 178 -29.34 2.51 -12.14
CA TYR A 178 -30.33 1.43 -12.16
C TYR A 178 -31.69 1.87 -11.62
N HIS A 179 -31.75 2.57 -10.49
CA HIS A 179 -33.02 3.02 -9.92
C HIS A 179 -33.75 4.01 -10.85
N LYS A 180 -33.03 4.73 -11.72
CA LYS A 180 -33.62 5.66 -12.68
C LYS A 180 -34.02 5.03 -14.01
N ALA A 181 -33.35 3.95 -14.40
CA ALA A 181 -33.59 3.24 -15.64
C ALA A 181 -34.36 1.98 -15.30
N ASP A 182 -35.65 1.93 -15.62
CA ASP A 182 -36.64 0.90 -15.26
C ASP A 182 -36.26 -0.51 -15.78
N PHE A 183 -35.20 -1.11 -15.24
CA PHE A 183 -34.58 -2.35 -15.67
C PHE A 183 -35.26 -3.56 -14.99
N SER A 184 -36.56 -3.73 -15.26
CA SER A 184 -37.39 -4.80 -14.73
C SER A 184 -36.82 -6.23 -14.92
N PHE A 185 -35.93 -6.45 -15.90
CA PHE A 185 -35.26 -7.74 -16.13
C PHE A 185 -34.27 -8.16 -15.01
N LEU A 186 -33.74 -7.22 -14.22
CA LEU A 186 -32.76 -7.50 -13.16
C LEU A 186 -33.38 -7.79 -11.79
N GLY A 187 -34.70 -7.59 -11.62
CA GLY A 187 -35.37 -7.72 -10.32
C GLY A 187 -35.26 -9.09 -9.65
N SER A 188 -35.06 -10.17 -10.42
CA SER A 188 -34.84 -11.51 -9.87
C SER A 188 -33.36 -11.82 -9.53
N PHE A 189 -32.42 -11.09 -10.12
CA PHE A 189 -30.98 -11.25 -9.90
C PHE A 189 -30.42 -10.31 -8.82
N GLU A 190 -31.20 -9.33 -8.40
CA GLU A 190 -30.79 -8.29 -7.45
C GLU A 190 -30.17 -8.87 -6.16
N PRO A 191 -30.80 -9.83 -5.43
CA PRO A 191 -30.23 -10.31 -4.18
C PRO A 191 -28.90 -11.05 -4.37
N LEU A 192 -28.75 -11.79 -5.47
CA LEU A 192 -27.53 -12.53 -5.77
C LEU A 192 -26.37 -11.58 -6.14
N VAL A 193 -26.62 -10.59 -6.99
CA VAL A 193 -25.61 -9.60 -7.40
C VAL A 193 -25.14 -8.80 -6.18
N LEU A 194 -26.07 -8.32 -5.36
CA LEU A 194 -25.75 -7.59 -4.12
C LEU A 194 -24.94 -8.46 -3.14
N THR A 195 -25.28 -9.75 -3.03
CA THR A 195 -24.50 -10.71 -2.23
C THR A 195 -23.06 -10.82 -2.72
N ILE A 196 -22.86 -11.01 -4.02
CA ILE A 196 -21.51 -11.12 -4.62
C ILE A 196 -20.71 -9.85 -4.34
N ILE A 197 -21.31 -8.67 -4.52
CA ILE A 197 -20.65 -7.38 -4.27
C ILE A 197 -20.25 -7.24 -2.80
N ILE A 198 -21.15 -7.53 -1.86
CA ILE A 198 -20.84 -7.46 -0.41
C ILE A 198 -19.74 -8.43 -0.03
N VAL A 199 -19.83 -9.68 -0.47
CA VAL A 199 -18.85 -10.70 -0.11
C VAL A 199 -17.48 -10.36 -0.70
N ALA A 200 -17.44 -9.84 -1.93
CA ALA A 200 -16.22 -9.31 -2.53
C ALA A 200 -15.64 -8.16 -1.70
N GLU A 201 -16.46 -7.21 -1.26
CA GLU A 201 -16.02 -6.08 -0.45
C GLU A 201 -15.47 -6.49 0.92
N ILE A 202 -16.14 -7.43 1.60
CA ILE A 202 -15.69 -8.00 2.86
C ILE A 202 -14.33 -8.70 2.67
N THR A 203 -14.20 -9.52 1.63
CA THR A 203 -12.96 -10.25 1.36
C THR A 203 -11.81 -9.32 0.94
N LEU A 204 -12.08 -8.27 0.16
CA LEU A 204 -11.12 -7.21 -0.14
C LEU A 204 -10.67 -6.49 1.13
N SER A 205 -11.62 -6.09 1.99
CA SER A 205 -11.33 -5.43 3.26
C SER A 205 -10.45 -6.27 4.18
N LEU A 206 -10.76 -7.56 4.31
CA LEU A 206 -9.95 -8.52 5.05
C LEU A 206 -8.55 -8.72 4.44
N ALA A 207 -8.42 -8.66 3.11
CA ALA A 207 -7.12 -8.72 2.43
C ALA A 207 -6.27 -7.48 2.75
N VAL A 208 -6.86 -6.27 2.78
CA VAL A 208 -6.16 -5.05 3.21
C VAL A 208 -5.73 -5.15 4.67
N ILE A 209 -6.59 -5.64 5.58
CA ILE A 209 -6.25 -5.82 6.99
C ILE A 209 -5.06 -6.78 7.16
N LYS A 210 -5.05 -7.90 6.42
CA LYS A 210 -3.92 -8.86 6.43
C LYS A 210 -2.64 -8.23 5.88
N LEU A 211 -2.71 -7.51 4.77
CA LEU A 211 -1.56 -6.78 4.20
C LEU A 211 -0.99 -5.78 5.21
N SER A 212 -1.87 -5.00 5.86
CA SER A 212 -1.50 -4.04 6.91
C SER A 212 -0.79 -4.71 8.08
N SER A 213 -1.31 -5.85 8.52
CA SER A 213 -0.74 -6.62 9.63
C SER A 213 0.64 -7.20 9.27
N ALA A 214 0.83 -7.63 8.02
CA ALA A 214 2.13 -8.09 7.52
C ALA A 214 3.15 -6.93 7.49
N GLU A 215 2.75 -5.76 6.99
CA GLU A 215 3.58 -4.56 6.97
C GLU A 215 3.98 -4.10 8.38
N PHE A 216 3.05 -4.13 9.35
CA PHE A 216 3.36 -3.75 10.73
C PHE A 216 4.39 -4.68 11.41
N LYS A 217 4.41 -5.97 11.04
CA LYS A 217 5.44 -6.89 11.54
C LYS A 217 6.83 -6.53 11.01
N ILE A 218 6.93 -6.14 9.75
CA ILE A 218 8.18 -5.70 9.12
C ILE A 218 8.70 -4.41 9.76
N ILE A 219 7.81 -3.45 10.02
CA ILE A 219 8.21 -2.19 10.68
C ILE A 219 8.78 -2.48 12.07
N LYS A 220 8.11 -3.34 12.86
CA LYS A 220 8.58 -3.70 14.20
C LYS A 220 9.96 -4.36 14.19
N SER A 221 10.27 -5.21 13.19
CA SER A 221 11.60 -5.83 13.09
C SER A 221 12.70 -4.82 12.78
N ILE A 222 12.40 -3.77 12.00
CA ILE A 222 13.39 -2.73 11.65
C ILE A 222 13.66 -1.82 12.86
N THR A 223 12.60 -1.40 13.58
CA THR A 223 12.76 -0.48 14.72
C THR A 223 13.52 -1.07 15.90
N HIS A 224 13.54 -2.40 16.08
CA HIS A 224 14.31 -3.05 17.16
C HIS A 224 15.79 -3.28 16.82
N GLN A 225 16.22 -3.02 15.58
CA GLN A 225 17.62 -3.15 15.16
C GLN A 225 18.40 -1.83 15.19
N GLN A 226 17.71 -0.72 15.45
CA GLN A 226 18.29 0.62 15.63
C GLN A 226 18.40 0.95 17.12
#